data_AF-A0A1H4KVH5-F1
#
_entry.id   AF-A0A1H4KVH5-F1
#
_cell.length_a   1.000
_cell.length_b   1.000
_cell.length_c   1.000
_cell.angle_alpha   90.00
_cell.angle_beta   90.00
_cell.angle_gamma   90.00
#
_symmetry.space_group_name_H-M   'P 1'
#
loop_
_entity.id
_entity.type
_entity.pdbx_description
1 polymer ?
#
loop_
_entity_poly.entity_id
_entity_poly.type
_entity_poly.pdbx_seq_one_letter_code
_entity_poly.pdbx_strand_id
1 'polypeptide(L)'
;MNKIKTCLKVAVLCITSTYVHAQCEVFKSEISDVQHYMQQVSQLSDSLSTSAEIAAFDASLTKARKNTKTVMLLMGQAVNAADEAVILASEAQYDSESCGLAEAISYTIDAEKHAIDTRDFSAEAFENVKSAAKARNLGNLQYHMRIAQRLIKEAQESADASVYAADNAHYSCSHDQDHASLEK
;
A
#
# COMPACT_ATOMS: atom_id res chain seq x y z
N MET A 1 -11.46 -29.56 -44.90
CA MET A 1 -12.20 -29.08 -43.71
C MET A 1 -11.39 -29.12 -42.40
N ASN A 2 -10.53 -30.11 -42.14
CA ASN A 2 -9.73 -30.14 -40.89
C ASN A 2 -8.70 -29.01 -40.75
N LYS A 3 -7.98 -28.61 -41.82
CA LYS A 3 -6.97 -27.54 -41.75
C LYS A 3 -7.52 -26.17 -41.32
N ILE A 4 -8.74 -25.81 -41.74
CA ILE A 4 -9.38 -24.52 -41.39
C ILE A 4 -9.74 -24.49 -39.90
N LYS A 5 -10.24 -25.61 -39.34
CA LYS A 5 -10.50 -25.73 -37.89
C LYS A 5 -9.21 -25.65 -37.07
N THR A 6 -8.10 -26.21 -37.56
CA THR A 6 -6.81 -26.13 -36.87
C THR A 6 -6.23 -24.72 -36.90
N CYS A 7 -6.28 -24.03 -38.05
CA CYS A 7 -5.85 -22.63 -38.16
C CYS A 7 -6.69 -21.68 -37.29
N LEU A 8 -8.02 -21.89 -37.20
CA LEU A 8 -8.89 -21.10 -36.34
C LEU A 8 -8.57 -21.33 -34.85
N LYS A 9 -8.31 -22.58 -34.44
CA LYS A 9 -7.91 -22.91 -33.07
C LYS A 9 -6.56 -22.28 -32.69
N VAL A 10 -5.58 -22.32 -33.59
CA VAL A 10 -4.27 -21.69 -33.37
C VAL A 10 -4.38 -20.17 -33.31
N ALA A 11 -5.17 -19.56 -34.19
CA ALA A 11 -5.41 -18.12 -34.16
C ALA A 11 -6.10 -17.68 -32.86
N VAL A 12 -7.11 -18.41 -32.39
CA VAL A 12 -7.78 -18.15 -31.10
C VAL A 12 -6.79 -18.30 -29.93
N LEU A 13 -5.96 -19.35 -29.93
CA LEU A 13 -4.96 -19.58 -28.87
C LEU A 13 -3.91 -18.46 -28.81
N CYS A 14 -3.45 -17.96 -29.96
CA CYS A 14 -2.51 -16.84 -30.03
C CYS A 14 -3.13 -15.53 -29.56
N ILE A 15 -4.39 -15.25 -29.91
CA ILE A 15 -5.09 -14.02 -29.50
C ILE A 15 -5.37 -14.03 -28.00
N THR A 16 -5.76 -15.17 -27.43
CA THR A 16 -5.98 -15.30 -25.98
C THR A 16 -4.67 -15.20 -25.20
N SER A 17 -3.58 -15.77 -25.73
CA SER A 17 -2.24 -15.68 -25.12
C SER A 17 -1.74 -14.23 -25.03
N THR A 18 -1.92 -13.43 -26.09
CA THR A 18 -1.51 -12.02 -26.10
C THR A 18 -2.35 -11.15 -25.17
N TYR A 19 -3.64 -11.47 -25.04
CA TYR A 19 -4.57 -10.73 -24.17
C TYR A 19 -4.24 -10.94 -22.68
N VAL A 20 -3.98 -12.18 -22.28
CA VAL A 20 -3.59 -12.51 -20.90
C VAL A 20 -2.23 -11.87 -20.53
N HIS A 21 -1.25 -11.88 -21.44
CA HIS A 21 0.02 -11.19 -21.20
C HIS A 21 -0.16 -9.69 -20.99
N ALA A 22 -1.00 -9.03 -21.79
CA ALA A 22 -1.24 -7.60 -21.63
C ALA A 22 -1.90 -7.26 -20.28
N GLN A 23 -2.84 -8.09 -19.81
CA GLN A 23 -3.48 -7.90 -18.51
C GLN A 23 -2.52 -8.17 -17.33
N CYS A 24 -1.65 -9.18 -17.45
CA CYS A 24 -0.62 -9.43 -16.45
C CYS A 24 0.40 -8.28 -16.35
N GLU A 25 0.72 -7.59 -17.44
CA GLU A 25 1.59 -6.41 -17.41
C GLU A 25 0.91 -5.18 -16.78
N VAL A 26 -0.40 -5.00 -16.98
CA VAL A 26 -1.18 -3.96 -16.30
C VAL A 26 -1.17 -4.21 -14.79
N PHE A 27 -1.54 -5.41 -14.38
CA PHE A 27 -1.47 -5.85 -12.98
C PHE A 27 -0.10 -5.59 -12.35
N LYS A 28 1.00 -5.98 -13.03
CA LYS A 28 2.36 -5.77 -12.53
C LYS A 28 2.70 -4.30 -12.33
N SER A 29 2.19 -3.43 -13.19
CA SER A 29 2.35 -1.98 -13.06
C SER A 29 1.60 -1.49 -11.82
N GLU A 30 0.32 -1.82 -11.70
CA GLU A 30 -0.54 -1.37 -10.60
C GLU A 30 0.00 -1.83 -9.24
N ILE A 31 0.38 -3.10 -9.13
CA ILE A 31 0.92 -3.64 -7.87
C ILE A 31 2.31 -3.06 -7.53
N SER A 32 3.10 -2.68 -8.55
CA SER A 32 4.35 -1.93 -8.34
C SER A 32 4.07 -0.50 -7.86
N ASP A 33 2.99 0.14 -8.31
CA ASP A 33 2.60 1.45 -7.83
C ASP A 33 2.06 1.39 -6.39
N VAL A 34 1.31 0.33 -6.03
CA VAL A 34 0.95 0.04 -4.62
C VAL A 34 2.20 -0.04 -3.75
N GLN A 35 3.20 -0.83 -4.18
CA GLN A 35 4.48 -0.96 -3.49
C GLN A 35 5.14 0.42 -3.32
N HIS A 36 5.17 1.23 -4.37
CA HIS A 36 5.77 2.56 -4.34
C HIS A 36 5.10 3.50 -3.33
N TYR A 37 3.78 3.61 -3.36
CA TYR A 37 3.05 4.48 -2.43
C TYR A 37 3.13 4.00 -0.98
N MET A 38 3.08 2.69 -0.73
CA MET A 38 3.24 2.15 0.61
C MET A 38 4.68 2.35 1.15
N GLN A 39 5.70 2.26 0.30
CA GLN A 39 7.06 2.67 0.67
C GLN A 39 7.14 4.16 1.02
N GLN A 40 6.43 5.04 0.29
CA GLN A 40 6.36 6.45 0.65
C GLN A 40 5.73 6.66 2.02
N VAL A 41 4.64 5.94 2.36
CA VAL A 41 4.04 6.01 3.70
C VAL A 41 5.02 5.60 4.78
N SER A 42 5.73 4.48 4.59
CA SER A 42 6.75 4.01 5.53
C SER A 42 7.85 5.06 5.76
N GLN A 43 8.41 5.62 4.67
CA GLN A 43 9.44 6.67 4.73
C GLN A 43 8.93 7.96 5.41
N LEU A 44 7.68 8.34 5.16
CA LEU A 44 7.06 9.51 5.79
C LEU A 44 6.88 9.29 7.29
N SER A 45 6.41 8.10 7.70
CA SER A 45 6.27 7.69 9.10
C SER A 45 7.62 7.71 9.85
N ASP A 46 8.68 7.20 9.23
CA ASP A 46 10.04 7.31 9.76
C ASP A 46 10.49 8.77 9.90
N SER A 47 10.25 9.58 8.87
CA SER A 47 10.66 11.00 8.84
C SER A 47 9.97 11.83 9.92
N LEU A 48 8.73 11.49 10.28
CA LEU A 48 7.96 12.22 11.29
C LEU A 48 8.19 11.69 12.73
N SER A 49 8.83 10.53 12.90
CA SER A 49 9.03 9.84 14.20
C SER A 49 9.60 10.76 15.29
N THR A 50 10.69 11.46 14.98
CA THR A 50 11.36 12.38 15.92
C THR A 50 10.46 13.57 16.28
N SER A 51 9.77 14.16 15.30
CA SER A 51 8.85 15.26 15.57
C SER A 51 7.63 14.80 16.37
N ALA A 52 7.12 13.60 16.11
CA ALA A 52 6.03 12.99 16.87
C ALA A 52 6.42 12.78 18.33
N GLU A 53 7.62 12.24 18.57
CA GLU A 53 8.15 12.04 19.93
C GLU A 53 8.33 13.36 20.69
N ILE A 54 8.95 14.37 20.06
CA ILE A 54 9.11 15.69 20.67
C ILE A 54 7.73 16.30 21.00
N ALA A 55 6.77 16.20 20.08
CA ALA A 55 5.43 16.72 20.32
C ALA A 55 4.68 15.98 21.43
N ALA A 56 4.94 14.68 21.61
CA ALA A 56 4.29 13.83 22.62
C ALA A 56 4.88 14.00 24.04
N PHE A 57 6.14 14.40 24.17
CA PHE A 57 6.87 14.34 25.45
C PHE A 57 7.62 15.61 25.87
N ASP A 58 7.87 16.58 24.98
CA ASP A 58 8.62 17.78 25.34
C ASP A 58 7.85 18.66 26.35
N ALA A 59 8.56 19.19 27.35
CA ALA A 59 7.97 20.01 28.42
C ALA A 59 7.55 21.42 27.95
N SER A 60 8.00 21.87 26.78
CA SER A 60 7.69 23.19 26.22
C SER A 60 6.52 23.12 25.25
N LEU A 61 5.40 23.78 25.60
CA LEU A 61 4.23 23.91 24.72
C LEU A 61 4.58 24.50 23.34
N THR A 62 5.47 25.48 23.29
CA THR A 62 5.88 26.11 22.04
C THR A 62 6.63 25.12 21.14
N LYS A 63 7.54 24.33 21.72
CA LYS A 63 8.31 23.33 20.98
C LYS A 63 7.46 22.15 20.55
N ALA A 64 6.59 21.66 21.44
CA ALA A 64 5.64 20.60 21.12
C ALA A 64 4.71 21.04 19.97
N ARG A 65 4.11 22.24 20.04
CA ARG A 65 3.23 22.77 18.99
C ARG A 65 3.94 22.96 17.65
N LYS A 66 5.21 23.39 17.65
CA LYS A 66 6.00 23.50 16.41
C LYS A 66 6.13 22.12 15.74
N ASN A 67 6.48 21.09 16.52
CA ASN A 67 6.66 19.74 16.00
C ASN A 67 5.32 19.11 15.60
N THR A 68 4.22 19.35 16.33
CA THR A 68 2.88 18.93 15.92
C THR A 68 2.52 19.42 14.52
N LYS A 69 2.89 20.67 14.15
CA LYS A 69 2.64 21.19 12.80
C LYS A 69 3.47 20.47 11.75
N THR A 70 4.72 20.11 12.05
CA THR A 70 5.56 19.30 11.16
C THR A 70 4.92 17.92 10.94
N VAL A 71 4.52 17.25 12.02
CA VAL A 71 3.83 15.96 11.93
C VAL A 71 2.55 16.09 11.13
N MET A 72 1.76 17.16 11.33
CA MET A 72 0.52 17.39 10.59
C MET A 72 0.75 17.47 9.09
N LEU A 73 1.80 18.17 8.65
CA LEU A 73 2.12 18.30 7.24
C LEU A 73 2.48 16.95 6.61
N LEU A 74 3.42 16.22 7.22
CA LEU A 74 3.91 14.95 6.70
C LEU A 74 2.84 13.85 6.77
N MET A 75 2.05 13.84 7.84
CA MET A 75 0.95 12.89 7.98
C MET A 75 -0.15 13.13 6.94
N GLY A 76 -0.40 14.39 6.56
CA GLY A 76 -1.30 14.68 5.44
C GLY A 76 -0.80 14.12 4.09
N GLN A 77 0.52 14.09 3.87
CA GLN A 77 1.11 13.45 2.69
C GLN A 77 0.99 11.93 2.74
N ALA A 78 1.20 11.33 3.91
CA ALA A 78 1.08 9.88 4.09
C ALA A 78 -0.37 9.40 3.96
N VAL A 79 -1.37 10.16 4.42
CA VAL A 79 -2.79 9.86 4.15
C VAL A 79 -3.06 9.82 2.65
N ASN A 80 -2.63 10.85 1.91
CA ASN A 80 -2.85 10.88 0.46
C ASN A 80 -2.16 9.72 -0.25
N ALA A 81 -0.91 9.39 0.12
CA ALA A 81 -0.20 8.24 -0.46
C ALA A 81 -0.91 6.92 -0.15
N ALA A 82 -1.45 6.77 1.07
CA ALA A 82 -2.23 5.60 1.43
C ALA A 82 -3.56 5.50 0.66
N ASP A 83 -4.24 6.62 0.42
CA ASP A 83 -5.45 6.65 -0.41
C ASP A 83 -5.18 6.21 -1.85
N GLU A 84 -4.10 6.71 -2.47
CA GLU A 84 -3.70 6.30 -3.83
C GLU A 84 -3.36 4.79 -3.89
N ALA A 85 -2.63 4.28 -2.90
CA ALA A 85 -2.31 2.85 -2.82
C ALA A 85 -3.56 1.97 -2.67
N VAL A 86 -4.57 2.40 -1.90
CA VAL A 86 -5.83 1.62 -1.77
C VAL A 86 -6.55 1.54 -3.11
N ILE A 87 -6.65 2.66 -3.84
CA ILE A 87 -7.30 2.69 -5.16
C ILE A 87 -6.61 1.71 -6.11
N LEU A 88 -5.28 1.81 -6.20
CA LEU A 88 -4.48 0.95 -7.08
C LEU A 88 -4.48 -0.52 -6.64
N ALA A 89 -4.54 -0.80 -5.34
CA ALA A 89 -4.61 -2.18 -4.85
C ALA A 89 -5.95 -2.84 -5.18
N SER A 90 -7.05 -2.08 -5.14
CA SER A 90 -8.36 -2.58 -5.59
C SER A 90 -8.39 -2.82 -7.11
N GLU A 91 -7.72 -1.97 -7.91
CA GLU A 91 -7.55 -2.17 -9.36
C GLU A 91 -6.70 -3.42 -9.64
N ALA A 92 -5.54 -3.55 -8.97
CA ALA A 92 -4.68 -4.71 -9.08
C ALA A 92 -5.38 -6.00 -8.66
N GLN A 93 -6.24 -5.98 -7.64
CA GLN A 93 -7.02 -7.16 -7.25
C GLN A 93 -7.93 -7.61 -8.40
N TYR A 94 -8.65 -6.68 -9.03
CA TYR A 94 -9.52 -6.98 -10.15
C TYR A 94 -8.75 -7.60 -11.33
N ASP A 95 -7.59 -7.05 -11.66
CA ASP A 95 -6.76 -7.54 -12.76
C ASP A 95 -5.98 -8.82 -12.43
N SER A 96 -5.70 -9.08 -11.15
CA SER A 96 -5.05 -10.32 -10.69
C SER A 96 -5.90 -11.57 -11.01
N GLU A 97 -7.23 -11.46 -10.97
CA GLU A 97 -8.15 -12.54 -11.35
C GLU A 97 -8.00 -12.93 -12.82
N SER A 98 -7.70 -11.94 -13.68
CA SER A 98 -7.51 -12.14 -15.11
C SER A 98 -6.15 -12.75 -15.44
N CYS A 99 -5.12 -12.49 -14.63
CA CYS A 99 -3.80 -13.09 -14.81
C CYS A 99 -3.73 -14.56 -14.35
N GLY A 100 -4.67 -15.01 -13.50
CA GLY A 100 -4.97 -16.43 -13.29
C GLY A 100 -4.00 -17.22 -12.40
N LEU A 101 -3.12 -16.55 -11.66
CA LEU A 101 -2.17 -17.19 -10.74
C LEU A 101 -2.63 -17.03 -9.30
N ALA A 102 -3.00 -18.15 -8.65
CA ALA A 102 -3.60 -18.14 -7.32
C ALA A 102 -2.72 -17.46 -6.25
N GLU A 103 -1.40 -17.56 -6.38
CA GLU A 103 -0.43 -16.89 -5.50
C GLU A 103 -0.47 -15.37 -5.69
N ALA A 104 -0.52 -14.89 -6.94
CA ALA A 104 -0.62 -13.46 -7.24
C ALA A 104 -1.92 -12.86 -6.69
N ILE A 105 -3.05 -13.57 -6.85
CA ILE A 105 -4.34 -13.16 -6.28
C ILE A 105 -4.26 -13.08 -4.75
N SER A 106 -3.73 -14.12 -4.10
CA SER A 106 -3.63 -14.16 -2.64
C SER A 106 -2.81 -13.01 -2.09
N TYR A 107 -1.62 -12.77 -2.64
CA TYR A 107 -0.76 -11.68 -2.18
C TYR A 107 -1.33 -10.30 -2.53
N THR A 108 -2.11 -10.17 -3.59
CA THR A 108 -2.78 -8.90 -3.92
C THR A 108 -3.89 -8.58 -2.91
N ILE A 109 -4.66 -9.58 -2.48
CA ILE A 109 -5.63 -9.43 -1.39
C ILE A 109 -4.94 -8.98 -0.10
N ASP A 110 -3.81 -9.59 0.24
CA ASP A 110 -3.02 -9.19 1.42
C ASP A 110 -2.48 -7.76 1.28
N ALA A 111 -1.98 -7.38 0.10
CA ALA A 111 -1.49 -6.04 -0.18
C ALA A 111 -2.59 -4.99 -0.03
N GLU A 112 -3.77 -5.22 -0.60
CA GLU A 112 -4.94 -4.35 -0.49
C GLU A 112 -5.39 -4.20 0.96
N LYS A 113 -5.54 -5.31 1.68
CA LYS A 113 -5.93 -5.30 3.09
C LYS A 113 -4.97 -4.43 3.92
N HIS A 114 -3.67 -4.63 3.74
CA HIS A 114 -2.67 -3.85 4.46
C HIS A 114 -2.66 -2.37 4.03
N ALA A 115 -2.90 -2.06 2.76
CA ALA A 115 -3.05 -0.67 2.30
C ALA A 115 -4.27 0.02 2.95
N ILE A 116 -5.39 -0.70 3.09
CA ILE A 116 -6.59 -0.21 3.79
C ILE A 116 -6.28 0.06 5.27
N ASP A 117 -5.63 -0.88 5.96
CA ASP A 117 -5.22 -0.71 7.35
C ASP A 117 -4.30 0.52 7.50
N THR A 118 -3.31 0.66 6.60
CA THR A 118 -2.41 1.84 6.56
C THR A 118 -3.17 3.15 6.39
N ARG A 119 -4.13 3.21 5.46
CA ARG A 119 -4.97 4.40 5.25
C ARG A 119 -5.76 4.74 6.51
N ASP A 120 -6.41 3.76 7.11
CA ASP A 120 -7.29 3.97 8.26
C ASP A 120 -6.49 4.45 9.48
N PHE A 121 -5.35 3.82 9.78
CA PHE A 121 -4.44 4.29 10.83
C PHE A 121 -3.87 5.67 10.53
N SER A 122 -3.50 5.94 9.27
CA SER A 122 -2.98 7.25 8.85
C SER A 122 -4.02 8.36 9.02
N ALA A 123 -5.26 8.10 8.64
CA ALA A 123 -6.37 9.04 8.77
C ALA A 123 -6.69 9.31 10.24
N GLU A 124 -6.75 8.28 11.08
CA GLU A 124 -6.98 8.44 12.51
C GLU A 124 -5.81 9.18 13.20
N ALA A 125 -4.57 8.89 12.81
CA ALA A 125 -3.40 9.61 13.28
C ALA A 125 -3.50 11.10 12.90
N PHE A 126 -3.87 11.41 11.66
CA PHE A 126 -4.02 12.78 11.18
C PHE A 126 -5.10 13.56 11.95
N GLU A 127 -6.25 12.96 12.28
CA GLU A 127 -7.27 13.61 13.10
C GLU A 127 -6.80 13.89 14.53
N ASN A 128 -6.02 12.98 15.12
CA ASN A 128 -5.39 13.22 16.41
C ASN A 128 -4.35 14.35 16.33
N VAL A 129 -3.53 14.39 15.29
CA VAL A 129 -2.57 15.49 15.08
C VAL A 129 -3.27 16.83 14.89
N LYS A 130 -4.39 16.88 14.15
CA LYS A 130 -5.24 18.08 14.02
C LYS A 130 -5.80 18.53 15.36
N SER A 131 -6.24 17.58 16.19
CA SER A 131 -6.74 17.86 17.54
C SER A 131 -5.63 18.40 18.44
N ALA A 132 -4.43 17.81 18.38
CA ALA A 132 -3.24 18.29 19.06
C ALA A 132 -2.85 19.71 18.63
N ALA A 133 -2.91 20.01 17.33
CA ALA A 133 -2.57 21.32 16.78
C ALA A 133 -3.50 22.44 17.30
N LYS A 134 -4.78 22.09 17.55
CA LYS A 134 -5.80 22.99 18.10
C LYS A 134 -5.77 23.09 19.63
N ALA A 135 -5.02 22.22 20.31
CA ALA A 135 -4.98 22.19 21.77
C ALA A 135 -4.38 23.48 22.37
N ARG A 136 -5.02 23.96 23.44
CA ARG A 136 -4.64 25.21 24.13
C ARG A 136 -3.63 25.02 25.25
N ASN A 137 -3.48 23.81 25.76
CA ASN A 137 -2.55 23.46 26.83
C ASN A 137 -1.70 22.25 26.44
N LEU A 138 -0.58 22.07 27.15
CA LEU A 138 0.40 21.03 26.86
C LEU A 138 -0.15 19.62 27.07
N GLY A 139 -0.92 19.39 28.15
CA GLY A 139 -1.46 18.07 28.46
C GLY A 139 -2.37 17.53 27.36
N ASN A 140 -3.30 18.34 26.86
CA ASN A 140 -4.20 17.95 25.78
C ASN A 140 -3.46 17.75 24.44
N LEU A 141 -2.46 18.58 24.15
CA LEU A 141 -1.61 18.41 22.97
C LEU A 141 -0.91 17.04 23.03
N GLN A 142 -0.21 16.77 24.13
CA GLN A 142 0.55 15.54 24.32
C GLN A 142 -0.36 14.30 24.34
N TYR A 143 -1.56 14.40 24.92
CA TYR A 143 -2.55 13.32 24.91
C TYR A 143 -2.86 12.86 23.48
N HIS A 144 -3.24 13.79 22.60
CA HIS A 144 -3.51 13.45 21.20
C HIS A 144 -2.26 13.04 20.43
N MET A 145 -1.11 13.69 20.67
CA MET A 145 0.14 13.31 19.98
C MET A 145 0.61 11.91 20.33
N ARG A 146 0.39 11.43 21.56
CA ARG A 146 0.73 10.05 21.96
C ARG A 146 -0.15 9.02 21.24
N ILE A 147 -1.45 9.32 21.08
CA ILE A 147 -2.35 8.49 20.29
C ILE A 147 -1.89 8.46 18.84
N ALA A 148 -1.64 9.64 18.26
CA ALA A 148 -1.12 9.74 16.89
C ALA A 148 0.19 8.98 16.71
N GLN A 149 1.14 9.09 17.64
CA GLN A 149 2.43 8.40 17.55
C GLN A 149 2.27 6.87 17.49
N ARG A 150 1.33 6.31 18.28
CA ARG A 150 1.03 4.87 18.20
C ARG A 150 0.45 4.50 16.84
N LEU A 151 -0.54 5.26 16.37
CA LEU A 151 -1.21 5.02 15.07
C LEU A 151 -0.26 5.17 13.88
N ILE A 152 0.67 6.12 13.93
CA ILE A 152 1.76 6.26 12.94
C ILE A 152 2.57 4.96 12.83
N LYS A 153 2.91 4.34 13.97
CA LYS A 153 3.65 3.08 14.00
C LYS A 153 2.83 1.93 13.40
N GLU A 154 1.55 1.85 13.73
CA GLU A 154 0.62 0.84 13.17
C GLU A 154 0.43 1.04 11.65
N ALA A 155 0.37 2.29 11.19
CA ALA A 155 0.31 2.64 9.77
C ALA A 155 1.59 2.21 9.03
N GLN A 156 2.77 2.45 9.63
CA GLN A 156 4.06 2.04 9.08
C GLN A 156 4.18 0.53 8.99
N GLU A 157 3.88 -0.20 10.07
CA GLU A 157 3.95 -1.67 10.09
C GLU A 157 3.02 -2.28 9.03
N SER A 158 1.82 -1.72 8.86
CA SER A 158 0.88 -2.13 7.82
C SER A 158 1.40 -1.77 6.43
N ALA A 159 2.05 -0.61 6.26
CA ALA A 159 2.60 -0.20 4.97
C ALA A 159 3.73 -1.14 4.54
N ASP A 160 4.65 -1.48 5.46
CA ASP A 160 5.74 -2.42 5.21
C ASP A 160 5.21 -3.82 4.85
N ALA A 161 4.12 -4.27 5.50
CA ALA A 161 3.45 -5.52 5.16
C ALA A 161 2.81 -5.47 3.76
N SER A 162 2.19 -4.33 3.39
CA SER A 162 1.64 -4.14 2.05
C SER A 162 2.74 -4.13 0.98
N VAL A 163 3.88 -3.46 1.23
CA VAL A 163 5.05 -3.49 0.34
C VAL A 163 5.53 -4.92 0.11
N TYR A 164 5.65 -5.71 1.17
CA TYR A 164 6.06 -7.10 1.07
C TYR A 164 5.06 -7.94 0.26
N ALA A 165 3.76 -7.78 0.51
CA ALA A 165 2.72 -8.51 -0.21
C ALA A 165 2.69 -8.11 -1.71
N ALA A 166 2.78 -6.81 -2.00
CA ALA A 166 2.83 -6.28 -3.36
C ALA A 166 4.05 -6.80 -4.15
N ASP A 167 5.22 -6.88 -3.51
CA ASP A 167 6.44 -7.43 -4.11
C ASP A 167 6.26 -8.91 -4.48
N ASN A 168 5.72 -9.72 -3.58
CA ASN A 168 5.44 -11.13 -3.85
C ASN A 168 4.38 -11.30 -4.95
N ALA A 169 3.33 -10.49 -4.93
CA ALA A 169 2.29 -10.50 -5.96
C ALA A 169 2.87 -10.18 -7.35
N HIS A 170 3.77 -9.18 -7.45
CA HIS A 170 4.47 -8.83 -8.67
C HIS A 170 5.27 -10.01 -9.24
N TYR A 171 6.09 -10.68 -8.41
CA TYR A 171 6.93 -11.79 -8.86
C TYR A 171 6.15 -13.08 -9.10
N SER A 172 5.07 -13.33 -8.36
CA SER A 172 4.17 -14.46 -8.62
C SER A 172 3.47 -14.36 -9.97
N CYS A 173 3.42 -13.17 -10.57
CA CYS A 173 2.89 -12.92 -11.92
C CYS A 173 3.93 -13.10 -13.05
N SER A 174 5.19 -13.42 -12.72
CA SER A 174 6.19 -13.71 -13.73
C SER A 174 5.94 -15.08 -14.40
N HIS A 175 5.84 -15.09 -15.73
CA HIS A 175 5.67 -16.30 -16.55
C HIS A 175 6.88 -17.25 -16.51
N ASP A 176 7.86 -17.03 -15.63
CA ASP A 176 9.08 -17.85 -15.48
C ASP A 176 8.88 -19.11 -14.64
N GLN A 177 7.63 -19.45 -14.31
CA GLN A 177 7.31 -20.82 -13.90
C GLN A 177 7.19 -21.72 -15.12
N ASP A 178 8.37 -22.02 -15.66
CA ASP A 178 8.77 -23.35 -16.13
C ASP A 178 8.67 -24.37 -14.95
N HIS A 179 7.53 -24.38 -14.25
CA HIS A 179 7.13 -25.53 -13.45
C HIS A 179 6.66 -26.57 -14.45
N ALA A 180 7.68 -27.17 -15.07
CA ALA A 180 7.65 -28.52 -15.56
C ALA A 180 6.73 -29.30 -14.63
N SER A 181 5.56 -29.60 -15.17
CA SER A 181 4.69 -30.67 -14.74
C SER A 181 5.55 -31.79 -14.15
N LEU A 182 5.57 -31.89 -12.82
CA LEU A 182 5.90 -33.12 -12.13
C LEU A 182 4.75 -34.11 -12.43
N GLU A 183 4.68 -34.55 -13.69
CA GLU A 183 4.05 -35.82 -14.02
C GLU A 183 4.97 -36.92 -13.48
N LYS A 184 4.56 -37.50 -12.36
CA LYS A 184 4.89 -38.88 -12.00
C LYS A 184 3.61 -39.70 -12.05
#